data_AF-A0A9Q9MLD9-F1
#
_entry.id   AF-A0A9Q9MLD9-F1
#
_cell.length_a   1.000
_cell.length_b   1.000
_cell.length_c   1.000
_cell.angle_alpha   90.00
_cell.angle_beta   90.00
_cell.angle_gamma   90.00
#
_symmetry.space_group_name_H-M   'P 1'
#
loop_
_entity.id
_entity.type
_entity.pdbx_description
1 polymer ?
#
loop_
_entity_poly.entity_id
_entity_poly.type
_entity_poly.pdbx_seq_one_letter_code
_entity_poly.pdbx_strand_id
1 'polypeptide(L)'
;MTDSSGDRTVSPAQDHALFSLQLIIDCVIRDRSRLLVYLEGQGVFAIDAPDNGLYLPNDQAFAKELGCACYCSDPHPSYVEGMLGELRRIEVSADGQAAMQGDPVACQRVAEAVTHLQATIKVALINGDLILA
;
A
#
# COMPACT_ATOMS: atom_id res chain seq x y z
N MET A 1 -19.21 50.55 -22.39
CA MET A 1 -18.09 50.29 -23.32
C MET A 1 -16.84 50.84 -22.62
N THR A 2 -15.91 50.08 -22.08
CA THR A 2 -15.59 48.65 -22.12
C THR A 2 -14.69 48.36 -20.92
N ASP A 3 -14.82 47.13 -20.43
CA ASP A 3 -14.26 46.51 -19.24
C ASP A 3 -12.73 46.51 -19.11
N SER A 4 -12.30 46.76 -17.87
CA SER A 4 -11.43 45.90 -17.04
C SER A 4 -10.44 44.99 -17.78
N SER A 5 -9.19 45.46 -17.85
CA SER A 5 -8.04 44.66 -18.24
C SER A 5 -7.64 43.68 -17.13
N GLY A 6 -7.99 42.41 -17.35
CA GLY A 6 -7.18 41.23 -17.07
C GLY A 6 -6.49 41.14 -15.71
N ASP A 7 -7.25 40.75 -14.68
CA ASP A 7 -6.67 40.07 -13.53
C ASP A 7 -6.26 38.66 -13.97
N ARG A 8 -4.94 38.47 -14.20
CA ARG A 8 -4.34 37.16 -14.35
C ARG A 8 -4.36 36.50 -12.98
N THR A 9 -5.47 35.83 -12.68
CA THR A 9 -5.49 34.75 -11.69
C THR A 9 -4.62 33.62 -12.24
N VAL A 10 -3.31 33.73 -12.00
CA VAL A 10 -2.44 32.57 -11.96
C VAL A 10 -2.98 31.75 -10.80
N SER A 11 -3.83 30.77 -11.12
CA SER A 11 -4.20 29.69 -10.20
C SER A 11 -2.89 29.22 -9.55
N PRO A 12 -2.81 29.12 -8.21
CA PRO A 12 -1.59 28.61 -7.60
C PRO A 12 -1.31 27.29 -8.29
N ALA A 13 -0.12 27.18 -8.87
CA ALA A 13 0.34 25.95 -9.46
C ALA A 13 0.01 24.86 -8.44
N GLN A 14 -0.94 23.99 -8.78
CA GLN A 14 -1.19 22.81 -7.98
C GLN A 14 0.17 22.14 -7.92
N ASP A 15 0.79 22.16 -6.73
CA ASP A 15 1.94 21.33 -6.41
C ASP A 15 1.47 19.88 -6.58
N HIS A 16 1.43 19.42 -7.84
CA HIS A 16 1.28 18.03 -8.16
C HIS A 16 2.60 17.42 -7.74
N ALA A 17 2.63 16.94 -6.50
CA ALA A 17 3.77 16.21 -5.98
C ALA A 17 4.22 15.21 -7.06
N LEU A 18 5.51 15.11 -7.31
CA LEU A 18 6.01 14.20 -8.35
C LEU A 18 5.71 12.73 -7.98
N PHE A 19 5.70 12.45 -6.68
CA PHE A 19 5.39 11.16 -6.09
C PHE A 19 4.30 11.30 -5.02
N SER A 20 3.46 10.28 -4.88
CA SER A 20 2.52 10.12 -3.78
C SER A 20 2.82 8.85 -2.99
N LEU A 21 2.45 8.85 -1.72
CA LEU A 21 2.58 7.68 -0.85
C LEU A 21 1.53 6.63 -1.24
N GLN A 22 1.98 5.53 -1.82
CA GLN A 22 1.20 4.30 -1.98
C GLN A 22 1.31 3.48 -0.71
N LEU A 23 0.18 3.12 -0.09
CA LEU A 23 0.15 2.08 0.92
C LEU A 23 0.13 0.70 0.23
N ILE A 24 0.95 -0.22 0.72
CA ILE A 24 0.98 -1.61 0.24
C ILE A 24 -0.24 -2.35 0.78
N ILE A 25 -0.49 -2.20 2.09
CA ILE A 25 -1.71 -2.66 2.76
C ILE A 25 -2.49 -1.42 3.15
N ASP A 26 -3.57 -1.12 2.42
CA ASP A 26 -4.46 0.00 2.75
C ASP A 26 -5.57 -0.43 3.75
N CYS A 27 -6.49 0.50 4.05
CA CYS A 27 -7.58 0.22 4.98
C CYS A 27 -8.53 -0.85 4.43
N VAL A 28 -8.73 -0.93 3.12
CA VAL A 28 -9.60 -1.92 2.49
C VAL A 28 -9.05 -3.33 2.71
N ILE A 29 -7.74 -3.54 2.48
CA ILE A 29 -7.07 -4.82 2.72
C ILE A 29 -7.03 -5.13 4.22
N ARG A 30 -6.68 -4.15 5.06
CA ARG A 30 -6.63 -4.31 6.53
C ARG A 30 -7.98 -4.73 7.09
N ASP A 31 -9.06 -4.01 6.77
CA ASP A 31 -10.41 -4.25 7.31
C ASP A 31 -10.97 -5.61 6.89
N ARG A 32 -10.53 -6.14 5.73
CA ARG A 32 -10.95 -7.44 5.21
C ARG A 32 -10.06 -8.60 5.65
N SER A 33 -8.96 -8.34 6.37
CA SER A 33 -8.04 -9.36 6.87
C SER A 33 -8.13 -9.51 8.39
N ARG A 34 -8.72 -10.63 8.83
CA ARG A 34 -8.80 -10.98 10.27
C ARG A 34 -7.41 -11.02 10.92
N LEU A 35 -6.41 -11.49 10.17
CA LEU A 35 -5.03 -11.54 10.61
C LEU A 35 -4.49 -10.14 10.91
N LEU A 36 -4.64 -9.19 9.99
CA LEU A 36 -4.09 -7.84 10.17
C LEU A 36 -4.78 -7.08 11.30
N VAL A 37 -6.11 -7.20 11.40
CA VAL A 37 -6.88 -6.63 12.53
C VAL A 37 -6.37 -7.18 13.86
N TYR A 38 -6.07 -8.48 13.92
CA TYR A 38 -5.53 -9.10 15.13
C TYR A 38 -4.13 -8.59 15.46
N LEU A 39 -3.20 -8.58 14.49
CA LEU A 39 -1.82 -8.12 14.68
C LEU A 39 -1.75 -6.64 15.09
N GLU A 40 -2.62 -5.80 14.54
CA GLU A 40 -2.75 -4.39 14.93
C GLU A 40 -3.25 -4.27 16.38
N GLY A 41 -4.25 -5.07 16.76
CA GLY A 41 -4.71 -5.16 18.15
C GLY A 41 -3.65 -5.66 19.14
N GLN A 42 -2.67 -6.44 18.68
CA GLN A 42 -1.49 -6.83 19.46
C GLN A 42 -0.36 -5.79 19.43
N GLY A 43 -0.46 -4.74 18.63
CA GLY A 43 0.55 -3.69 18.49
C GLY A 43 1.82 -4.11 17.74
N VAL A 44 1.78 -5.23 17.00
CA VAL A 44 2.93 -5.74 16.21
C VAL A 44 2.84 -5.42 14.72
N PHE A 45 1.75 -4.78 14.30
CA PHE A 45 1.52 -4.27 12.96
C PHE A 45 0.84 -2.90 13.05
N ALA A 46 1.16 -1.99 12.15
CA ALA A 46 0.47 -0.70 12.03
C ALA A 46 0.38 -0.29 10.56
N ILE A 47 -0.80 0.16 10.14
CA ILE A 47 -1.05 0.56 8.74
C ILE A 47 -0.25 1.81 8.35
N ASP A 48 0.03 2.68 9.30
CA ASP A 48 0.80 3.91 9.15
C ASP A 48 2.30 3.70 9.40
N ALA A 49 2.74 2.46 9.62
CA ALA A 49 4.17 2.15 9.73
C ALA A 49 4.91 2.61 8.45
N PRO A 50 6.09 3.24 8.57
CA PRO A 50 6.88 3.65 7.41
C PRO A 50 7.14 2.51 6.41
N ASP A 51 7.27 1.29 6.93
CA ASP A 51 7.51 0.07 6.15
C ASP A 51 6.30 -0.39 5.33
N ASN A 52 5.11 0.17 5.53
CA ASN A 52 3.93 -0.09 4.72
C ASN A 52 3.78 0.89 3.53
N GLY A 53 4.66 1.88 3.42
CA GLY A 53 4.60 2.92 2.39
C GLY A 53 5.63 2.78 1.28
N LEU A 54 5.26 3.15 0.05
CA LEU A 54 6.16 3.31 -1.08
C LEU A 54 5.78 4.59 -1.84
N TYR A 55 6.74 5.47 -2.11
CA TYR A 55 6.48 6.64 -2.96
C TYR A 55 6.51 6.22 -4.43
N LEU A 56 5.39 6.40 -5.13
CA LEU A 56 5.25 6.09 -6.55
C LEU A 56 4.96 7.36 -7.37
N PRO A 57 5.43 7.44 -8.63
CA PRO A 57 5.15 8.58 -9.49
C PRO A 57 3.65 8.78 -9.70
N ASN A 58 3.20 10.03 -9.77
CA ASN A 58 1.79 10.35 -10.07
C ASN A 58 1.47 10.39 -11.57
N ASP A 59 2.50 10.53 -12.41
CA ASP A 59 2.34 10.56 -13.87
C ASP A 59 2.70 9.22 -14.51
N GLN A 60 1.80 8.68 -15.32
CA GLN A 60 1.96 7.37 -15.94
C GLN A 60 3.07 7.31 -16.98
N ALA A 61 3.31 8.40 -17.72
CA ALA A 61 4.39 8.45 -18.71
C ALA A 61 5.75 8.47 -18.00
N PHE A 62 5.85 9.23 -16.91
CA PHE A 62 7.04 9.29 -16.08
C PHE A 62 7.30 7.96 -15.35
N ALA A 63 6.28 7.30 -14.80
CA ALA A 63 6.42 5.96 -14.22
C ALA A 63 6.96 4.95 -15.24
N LYS A 64 6.46 5.02 -16.49
CA LYS A 64 6.94 4.19 -17.59
C LYS A 64 8.40 4.49 -17.97
N GLU A 65 8.82 5.76 -17.95
CA GLU A 65 10.21 6.15 -18.17
C GLU A 65 11.14 5.61 -17.08
N LEU A 66 10.68 5.63 -15.82
CA LEU A 66 11.41 5.07 -14.68
C LEU A 66 11.38 3.53 -14.61
N GLY A 67 10.46 2.89 -15.35
CA GLY A 67 10.29 1.44 -15.32
C GLY A 67 9.65 0.90 -14.04
N CYS A 68 8.82 1.69 -13.37
CA CYS A 68 8.12 1.31 -12.13
C CYS A 68 6.60 1.44 -12.24
N ALA A 69 5.89 1.00 -11.21
CA ALA A 69 4.46 1.24 -11.07
C ALA A 69 4.13 2.73 -10.91
N CYS A 70 2.94 3.13 -11.35
CA CYS A 70 2.36 4.45 -11.09
C CYS A 70 1.53 4.41 -9.79
N TYR A 71 1.49 5.51 -9.05
CA TYR A 71 0.58 5.67 -7.91
C TYR A 71 -0.86 5.44 -8.35
N CYS A 72 -1.64 4.76 -7.51
CA CYS A 72 -3.05 4.50 -7.74
C CYS A 72 -3.84 4.62 -6.43
N SER A 73 -4.77 5.58 -6.38
CA SER A 73 -5.64 5.76 -5.22
C SER A 73 -6.69 4.66 -5.05
N ASP A 74 -6.97 3.90 -6.11
CA ASP A 74 -7.96 2.82 -6.11
C ASP A 74 -7.40 1.60 -6.88
N PRO A 75 -6.55 0.78 -6.22
CA PRO A 75 -5.92 -0.36 -6.86
C PRO A 75 -6.92 -1.35 -7.46
N HIS A 76 -6.57 -1.92 -8.62
CA HIS A 76 -7.39 -2.89 -9.34
C HIS A 76 -7.84 -4.04 -8.41
N PRO A 77 -9.10 -4.52 -8.51
CA PRO A 77 -9.62 -5.55 -7.59
C PRO A 77 -8.74 -6.81 -7.48
N SER A 78 -8.05 -7.21 -8.55
CA SER A 78 -7.14 -8.36 -8.52
C SER A 78 -5.94 -8.17 -7.58
N TYR A 79 -5.44 -6.95 -7.42
CA TYR A 79 -4.39 -6.64 -6.44
C TYR A 79 -4.91 -6.88 -5.03
N VAL A 80 -6.09 -6.33 -4.72
CA VAL A 80 -6.74 -6.48 -3.41
C VAL A 80 -7.03 -7.95 -3.09
N GLU A 81 -7.63 -8.68 -4.03
CA GLU A 81 -7.94 -10.10 -3.83
C GLU A 81 -6.67 -10.96 -3.74
N GLY A 82 -5.62 -10.65 -4.52
CA GLY A 82 -4.33 -11.31 -4.42
C GLY A 82 -3.69 -11.12 -3.04
N MET A 83 -3.64 -9.88 -2.55
CA MET A 83 -3.15 -9.55 -1.21
C MET A 83 -3.93 -10.27 -0.11
N LEU A 84 -5.26 -10.29 -0.19
CA LEU A 84 -6.09 -11.03 0.76
C LEU A 84 -5.84 -12.54 0.70
N GLY A 85 -5.59 -13.09 -0.49
CA GLY A 85 -5.19 -14.48 -0.67
C GLY A 85 -3.88 -14.82 0.05
N GLU A 86 -2.85 -13.98 -0.11
CA GLU A 86 -1.56 -14.15 0.58
C GLU A 86 -1.70 -14.06 2.09
N LEU A 87 -2.40 -13.04 2.60
CA LEU A 87 -2.66 -12.88 4.02
C LEU A 87 -3.44 -14.07 4.59
N ARG A 88 -4.39 -14.61 3.83
CA ARG A 88 -5.11 -15.82 4.21
C ARG A 88 -4.19 -17.03 4.31
N ARG A 89 -3.22 -17.18 3.42
CA ARG A 89 -2.22 -18.26 3.49
C ARG A 89 -1.36 -18.14 4.75
N ILE A 90 -0.95 -16.93 5.11
CA ILE A 90 -0.23 -16.67 6.36
C ILE A 90 -1.12 -17.03 7.56
N GLU A 91 -2.38 -16.59 7.57
CA GLU A 91 -3.34 -16.86 8.67
C GLU A 91 -3.53 -18.36 8.92
N VAL A 92 -3.70 -19.17 7.87
CA VAL A 92 -3.95 -20.62 8.00
C VAL A 92 -2.69 -21.46 8.20
N SER A 93 -1.50 -20.84 8.19
CA SER A 93 -0.24 -21.51 8.51
C SER A 93 -0.17 -21.93 9.98
N ALA A 94 0.78 -22.79 10.35
CA ALA A 94 0.96 -23.22 11.73
C ALA A 94 1.26 -22.03 12.68
N ASP A 95 2.19 -21.14 12.29
CA ASP A 95 2.48 -19.93 13.04
C ASP A 95 1.27 -18.97 13.04
N GLY A 96 0.55 -18.86 11.92
CA GLY A 96 -0.70 -18.09 11.83
C GLY A 96 -1.75 -18.53 12.84
N GLN A 97 -2.04 -19.83 12.90
CA GLN A 97 -3.02 -20.36 13.85
C GLN A 97 -2.54 -20.26 15.31
N ALA A 98 -1.25 -20.45 15.58
CA ALA A 98 -0.68 -20.25 16.92
C ALA A 98 -0.76 -18.78 17.36
N ALA A 99 -0.45 -17.84 16.46
CA ALA A 99 -0.59 -16.41 16.72
C ALA A 99 -2.05 -16.05 17.04
N MET A 100 -3.00 -16.55 16.25
CA MET A 100 -4.44 -16.31 16.50
C MET A 100 -4.95 -16.95 17.82
N GLN A 101 -4.20 -17.89 18.40
CA GLN A 101 -4.46 -18.46 19.72
C GLN A 101 -3.77 -17.69 20.87
N GLY A 102 -3.04 -16.62 20.55
CA GLY A 102 -2.35 -15.78 21.53
C GLY A 102 -0.92 -16.19 21.83
N ASP A 103 -0.29 -17.05 21.02
CA ASP A 103 1.15 -17.32 21.15
C ASP A 103 1.95 -16.06 20.73
N PRO A 104 2.66 -15.41 21.67
CA PRO A 104 3.39 -14.17 21.37
C PRO A 104 4.57 -14.37 20.43
N VAL A 105 5.23 -15.54 20.47
CA VAL A 105 6.36 -15.84 19.59
C VAL A 105 5.86 -16.08 18.16
N ALA A 106 4.75 -16.81 18.03
CA ALA A 106 4.11 -16.99 16.73
C ALA A 106 3.59 -15.66 16.17
N CYS A 107 3.03 -14.78 17.02
CA CYS A 107 2.58 -13.45 16.64
C CYS A 107 3.71 -12.63 15.99
N GLN A 108 4.90 -12.64 16.59
CA GLN A 108 6.08 -11.97 16.04
C GLN A 108 6.50 -12.54 14.69
N ARG A 109 6.53 -13.88 14.54
CA ARG A 109 6.87 -14.53 13.26
C ARG A 109 5.86 -14.21 12.15
N VAL A 110 4.59 -14.13 12.51
CA VAL A 110 3.52 -13.77 11.58
C VAL A 110 3.65 -12.30 11.17
N ALA A 111 3.96 -11.40 12.09
CA ALA A 111 4.25 -10.01 11.76
C ALA A 111 5.45 -9.89 10.79
N GLU A 112 6.52 -10.64 11.03
CA GLU A 112 7.66 -10.74 10.12
C GLU A 112 7.27 -11.27 8.73
N ALA A 113 6.38 -12.27 8.65
CA ALA A 113 5.86 -12.77 7.39
C ALA A 113 5.04 -11.71 6.62
N VAL A 114 4.26 -10.90 7.32
CA VAL A 114 3.54 -9.75 6.73
C VAL A 114 4.53 -8.69 6.23
N THR A 115 5.57 -8.37 7.00
CA THR A 115 6.64 -7.46 6.56
C THR A 115 7.35 -7.97 5.32
N HIS A 116 7.63 -9.28 5.25
CA HIS A 116 8.23 -9.88 4.07
C HIS A 116 7.32 -9.83 2.83
N LEU A 117 6.00 -10.02 3.02
CA LEU A 117 5.02 -9.81 1.96
C LEU A 117 5.05 -8.35 1.47
N GLN A 118 5.02 -7.36 2.37
CA GLN A 118 5.10 -5.95 2.01
C GLN A 118 6.37 -5.64 1.21
N ALA A 119 7.52 -6.14 1.66
CA ALA A 119 8.81 -5.96 0.97
C ALA A 119 8.79 -6.58 -0.44
N THR A 120 8.20 -7.77 -0.60
CA THR A 120 8.07 -8.44 -1.90
C THR A 120 7.24 -7.61 -2.87
N ILE A 121 6.09 -7.11 -2.42
CA ILE A 121 5.21 -6.25 -3.24
C ILE A 121 5.89 -4.94 -3.59
N LYS A 122 6.61 -4.31 -2.64
CA LYS A 122 7.40 -3.11 -2.92
C LYS A 122 8.40 -3.32 -4.04
N VAL A 123 9.14 -4.43 -4.02
CA VAL A 123 10.10 -4.76 -5.08
C VAL A 123 9.38 -4.95 -6.42
N ALA A 124 8.26 -5.66 -6.45
CA ALA A 124 7.50 -5.87 -7.67
C ALA A 124 6.97 -4.55 -8.26
N LEU A 125 6.51 -3.62 -7.42
CA LEU A 125 6.07 -2.28 -7.84
C LEU A 125 7.25 -1.42 -8.34
N ILE A 126 8.40 -1.46 -7.65
CA ILE A 126 9.62 -0.74 -8.06
C ILE A 126 10.10 -1.23 -9.43
N ASN A 127 10.05 -2.54 -9.67
CA ASN A 127 10.50 -3.15 -10.92
C ASN A 127 9.47 -3.05 -12.07
N GLY A 128 8.25 -2.60 -11.79
CA GLY A 128 7.16 -2.61 -12.76
C GLY A 128 6.62 -4.02 -13.08
N ASP A 129 6.98 -5.03 -12.30
CA ASP A 129 6.46 -6.40 -12.39
C ASP A 129 4.99 -6.49 -11.97
N LEU A 130 4.54 -5.52 -11.15
CA LEU A 130 3.18 -5.38 -10.68
C LEU A 130 2.65 -3.97 -11.01
N ILE A 131 1.41 -3.91 -11.48
CA ILE A 131 0.70 -2.66 -11.80
C ILE A 131 -0.57 -2.59 -10.96
N LEU A 132 -0.88 -1.39 -10.46
CA LEU A 132 -2.05 -1.15 -9.60
C LEU A 132 -3.29 -0.69 -10.38
N ALA A 133 -3.14 -0.18 -11.61
CA ALA A 133 -4.22 0.33 -12.45
C ALA A 133 -4.31 -0.40 -13.79
#